data_AF-A0A960MEM8-F1
#
_entry.id   AF-A0A960MEM8-F1
#
_cell.length_a   1.000
_cell.length_b   1.000
_cell.length_c   1.000
_cell.angle_alpha   90.00
_cell.angle_beta   90.00
_cell.angle_gamma   90.00
#
_symmetry.space_group_name_H-M   'P 1'
#
loop_
_entity.id
_entity.type
_entity.pdbx_description
1 polymer ?
#
loop_
_entity_poly.entity_id
_entity_poly.type
_entity_poly.pdbx_seq_one_letter_code
_entity_poly.pdbx_strand_id
1 'polypeptide(L)'
;NLPPATRIEFDYKDRGGHYDTYLSFVDAPSAFGFGSMRPDMKRVILAAEIDSSGFARSALYYLDAEQDRQYLRQGLDSLRLRPIPLLRRLKQITWRFYDPRSQQWREVLEQGAAQPPLVELTLAVDGDAEPIRSVFWAPIRQQVEIETKPPTNDPNDPNSPKDPNAPNQPPNPDKIDPVPSPDQKP
;
A
#
# COMPACT_ATOMS: atom_id res chain seq x y z
N ASN A 1 16.61 2.82 -6.52
CA ASN A 1 15.91 3.33 -5.33
C ASN A 1 14.42 3.38 -5.59
N LEU A 2 13.63 2.81 -4.68
CA LEU A 2 12.17 2.81 -4.78
C LEU A 2 11.59 4.16 -4.28
N PRO A 3 10.53 4.70 -4.92
CA PRO A 3 9.84 5.88 -4.43
C PRO A 3 9.32 5.74 -2.98
N PRO A 4 9.23 6.81 -2.17
CA PRO A 4 8.72 6.73 -0.80
C PRO A 4 7.28 6.19 -0.68
N ALA A 5 6.45 6.44 -1.70
CA ALA A 5 5.06 5.96 -1.73
C ALA A 5 4.94 4.45 -2.06
N THR A 6 6.05 3.79 -2.42
CA THR A 6 6.05 2.39 -2.88
C THR A 6 5.44 1.47 -1.85
N ARG A 7 4.49 0.64 -2.26
CA ARG A 7 4.03 -0.51 -1.47
C ARG A 7 4.58 -1.80 -2.06
N ILE A 8 5.07 -2.67 -1.18
CA ILE A 8 5.40 -4.05 -1.52
C ILE A 8 4.24 -4.93 -1.06
N GLU A 9 3.74 -5.76 -1.95
CA GLU A 9 2.75 -6.79 -1.65
C GLU A 9 3.27 -8.13 -2.15
N PHE A 10 2.93 -9.20 -1.45
CA PHE A 10 3.30 -10.55 -1.85
C PHE A 10 2.05 -11.42 -1.85
N ASP A 11 1.90 -12.19 -2.92
CA ASP A 11 0.81 -13.14 -3.09
C ASP A 11 1.36 -14.47 -3.62
N TYR A 12 0.65 -15.55 -3.35
CA TYR A 12 1.00 -16.88 -3.84
C TYR A 12 -0.25 -17.68 -4.18
N LYS A 13 -0.12 -18.57 -5.17
CA LYS A 13 -1.21 -19.43 -5.63
C LYS A 13 -0.76 -20.89 -5.64
N ASP A 14 -1.47 -21.72 -4.88
CA ASP A 14 -1.27 -23.17 -4.92
C ASP A 14 -1.81 -23.76 -6.24
N ARG A 15 -0.98 -24.57 -6.89
CA ARG A 15 -1.30 -25.37 -8.09
C ARG A 15 -1.07 -26.86 -7.87
N GLY A 16 -1.56 -27.38 -6.75
CA GLY A 16 -1.54 -28.81 -6.45
C GLY A 16 -0.16 -29.29 -6.01
N GLY A 17 0.44 -28.58 -5.05
CA GLY A 17 1.75 -28.92 -4.47
C GLY A 17 2.91 -28.06 -4.97
N HIS A 18 2.61 -27.07 -5.80
CA HIS A 18 3.54 -26.07 -6.32
C HIS A 18 2.93 -24.69 -6.12
N TYR A 19 3.76 -23.68 -5.86
CA TYR A 19 3.29 -22.32 -5.61
C TYR A 19 3.81 -21.37 -6.69
N ASP A 20 2.88 -20.74 -7.40
CA ASP A 20 3.21 -19.52 -8.14
C ASP A 20 3.34 -18.38 -7.13
N THR A 21 4.32 -17.49 -7.32
CA THR A 21 4.55 -16.37 -6.41
C THR A 21 4.54 -15.04 -7.16
N TYR A 22 4.02 -14.00 -6.53
CA TYR A 22 3.83 -12.69 -7.13
C TYR A 22 4.28 -11.60 -6.16
N LEU A 23 5.45 -11.00 -6.42
CA LEU A 23 5.92 -9.82 -5.69
C LEU A 23 5.51 -8.56 -6.45
N SER A 24 4.62 -7.77 -5.86
CA SER A 24 4.12 -6.53 -6.44
C SER A 24 4.80 -5.31 -5.84
N PHE A 25 5.09 -4.34 -6.71
CA PHE A 25 5.54 -3.00 -6.39
C PHE A 25 4.46 -2.01 -6.87
N VAL A 26 3.69 -1.48 -5.93
CA VAL A 26 2.62 -0.50 -6.19
C VAL A 26 3.19 0.91 -6.02
N ASP A 27 2.77 1.84 -6.87
CA ASP A 27 3.27 3.23 -6.89
C ASP A 27 4.78 3.33 -7.18
N ALA A 28 5.30 2.31 -7.86
CA ALA A 28 6.70 2.23 -8.25
C ALA A 28 6.85 1.66 -9.67
N PRO A 29 6.22 2.28 -10.68
CA PRO A 29 6.34 1.81 -12.06
C PRO A 29 7.80 1.76 -12.52
N SER A 30 8.64 2.69 -12.04
CA SER A 30 10.07 2.77 -12.36
C SER A 30 10.96 1.82 -11.53
N ALA A 31 10.39 0.88 -10.76
CA ALA A 31 11.17 -0.08 -9.99
C ALA A 31 12.09 -0.94 -10.89
N PHE A 32 11.70 -1.14 -12.14
CA PHE A 32 12.47 -1.87 -13.15
C PHE A 32 12.58 -1.05 -14.43
N GLY A 33 13.80 -0.68 -14.84
CA GLY A 33 14.06 0.19 -15.98
C GLY A 33 14.01 -0.49 -17.35
N PHE A 34 12.97 -1.27 -17.65
CA PHE A 34 12.84 -1.93 -18.96
C PHE A 34 12.10 -1.03 -19.96
N GLY A 35 12.87 -0.43 -20.88
CA GLY A 35 12.34 0.32 -22.03
C GLY A 35 11.62 1.63 -21.67
N SER A 36 10.86 2.16 -22.63
CA SER A 36 10.04 3.36 -22.46
C SER A 36 8.76 3.03 -21.68
N MET A 37 8.85 3.19 -20.36
CA MET A 37 7.71 3.00 -19.47
C MET A 37 6.66 4.08 -19.72
N ARG A 38 5.39 3.67 -19.76
CA ARG A 38 4.29 4.63 -19.84
C ARG A 38 4.08 5.31 -18.48
N PRO A 39 3.76 6.61 -18.44
CA PRO A 39 3.62 7.37 -17.20
C PRO A 39 2.39 6.97 -16.36
N ASP A 40 1.45 6.21 -16.94
CA ASP A 40 0.20 5.77 -16.32
C ASP A 40 0.30 4.42 -15.60
N MET A 41 1.49 3.82 -15.55
CA MET A 41 1.71 2.55 -14.85
C MET A 41 1.61 2.74 -13.34
N LYS A 42 0.80 1.90 -12.70
CA LYS A 42 0.50 1.95 -11.26
C LYS A 42 1.21 0.85 -10.48
N ARG A 43 1.32 -0.34 -11.07
CA ARG A 43 1.88 -1.54 -10.43
C ARG A 43 2.82 -2.28 -11.36
N VAL A 44 3.90 -2.80 -10.80
CA VAL A 44 4.75 -3.81 -11.44
C VAL A 44 4.69 -5.08 -10.62
N ILE A 45 4.50 -6.22 -11.26
CA ILE A 45 4.46 -7.53 -10.62
C ILE A 45 5.60 -8.37 -11.15
N LEU A 46 6.50 -8.80 -10.27
CA LEU A 46 7.46 -9.85 -10.53
C LEU A 46 6.81 -11.18 -10.18
N ALA A 47 6.42 -11.91 -11.22
CA ALA A 47 5.84 -13.22 -11.10
C ALA A 47 6.91 -14.30 -11.24
N ALA A 48 6.74 -15.38 -10.51
CA ALA A 48 7.36 -16.66 -10.79
C ALA A 48 6.30 -17.74 -10.85
N GLU A 49 6.19 -18.36 -12.02
CA GLU A 49 5.16 -19.34 -12.33
C GLU A 49 5.81 -20.67 -12.70
N ILE A 50 5.31 -21.77 -12.15
CA ILE A 50 5.81 -23.10 -12.49
C ILE A 50 5.11 -23.58 -13.77
N ASP A 51 5.90 -24.02 -14.75
CA ASP A 51 5.38 -24.57 -15.99
C ASP A 51 5.20 -26.08 -15.94
N SER A 52 4.67 -26.67 -17.01
CA SER A 52 4.40 -28.11 -17.10
C SER A 52 5.66 -28.99 -17.04
N SER A 53 6.86 -28.41 -17.17
CA SER A 53 8.13 -29.12 -17.03
C SER A 53 8.65 -29.15 -15.59
N GLY A 54 7.95 -28.48 -14.66
CA GLY A 54 8.31 -28.40 -13.24
C GLY A 54 9.35 -27.33 -12.92
N PHE A 55 9.84 -26.59 -13.92
CA PHE A 55 10.67 -25.42 -13.68
C PHE A 55 9.82 -24.15 -13.56
N ALA A 56 10.30 -23.20 -12.77
CA ALA A 56 9.72 -21.86 -12.73
C ALA A 56 10.27 -20.99 -13.87
N ARG A 57 9.43 -20.08 -14.35
CA ARG A 57 9.79 -18.95 -15.19
C ARG A 57 9.47 -17.66 -14.46
N SER A 58 10.33 -16.65 -14.59
CA SER A 58 10.05 -15.33 -14.04
C SER A 58 9.73 -14.32 -15.13
N ALA A 59 8.79 -13.42 -14.82
CA ALA A 59 8.36 -12.38 -15.74
C ALA A 59 7.89 -11.14 -14.98
N LEU A 60 7.94 -9.99 -15.67
CA LEU A 60 7.33 -8.75 -15.20
C LEU A 60 6.00 -8.51 -15.90
N TYR A 61 5.02 -8.11 -15.11
CA TYR A 61 3.75 -7.58 -15.57
C TYR A 61 3.62 -6.11 -15.14
N TYR A 62 3.26 -5.25 -16.07
CA TYR A 62 2.98 -3.85 -15.83
C TYR A 62 1.49 -3.61 -15.92
N LEU A 63 0.93 -2.96 -14.89
CA LEU A 63 -0.49 -2.68 -14.80
C LEU A 63 -0.69 -1.17 -14.72
N ASP A 64 -1.55 -0.65 -15.59
CA ASP A 64 -2.12 0.68 -15.45
C ASP A 64 -3.17 0.74 -14.32
N ALA A 65 -3.76 1.91 -14.07
CA ALA A 65 -4.74 2.10 -13.01
C ALA A 65 -6.07 1.33 -13.21
N GLU A 66 -6.46 1.02 -14.44
CA GLU A 66 -7.67 0.22 -14.70
C GLU A 66 -7.39 -1.27 -14.48
N GLN A 67 -6.28 -1.74 -15.02
CA GLN A 67 -5.79 -3.11 -14.85
C GLN A 67 -5.50 -3.42 -13.38
N ASP A 68 -4.91 -2.50 -12.62
CA ASP A 68 -4.68 -2.65 -11.17
C ASP A 68 -6.02 -2.85 -10.43
N ARG A 69 -7.04 -2.05 -10.74
CA ARG A 69 -8.38 -2.21 -10.15
C ARG A 69 -9.05 -3.53 -10.54
N GLN A 70 -8.77 -4.08 -11.72
CA GLN A 70 -9.29 -5.37 -12.14
C GLN A 70 -8.50 -6.51 -11.47
N TYR A 71 -7.17 -6.42 -11.42
CA TYR A 71 -6.29 -7.34 -10.69
C TYR A 71 -6.74 -7.52 -9.24
N LEU A 72 -6.99 -6.43 -8.52
CA LEU A 72 -7.45 -6.48 -7.13
C LEU A 72 -8.82 -7.17 -6.95
N ARG A 73 -9.64 -7.23 -8.00
CA ARG A 73 -10.98 -7.84 -7.96
C ARG A 73 -11.00 -9.29 -8.42
N GLN A 74 -10.14 -9.65 -9.37
CA GLN A 74 -10.25 -10.89 -10.14
C GLN A 74 -8.94 -11.67 -10.25
N GLY A 75 -7.81 -11.13 -9.77
CA GLY A 75 -6.49 -11.72 -9.87
C GLY A 75 -5.84 -11.56 -11.25
N LEU A 76 -4.58 -11.98 -11.35
CA LEU A 76 -3.74 -11.78 -12.55
C LEU A 76 -4.25 -12.55 -13.77
N ASP A 77 -4.78 -13.77 -13.56
CA ASP A 77 -5.28 -14.65 -14.64
C ASP A 77 -6.45 -14.03 -15.42
N SER A 78 -7.16 -13.05 -14.83
CA SER A 78 -8.27 -12.35 -15.49
C SER A 78 -7.82 -11.32 -16.54
N LEU A 79 -6.53 -10.96 -16.52
CA LEU A 79 -5.98 -9.89 -17.34
C LEU A 79 -5.28 -10.46 -18.57
N ARG A 80 -5.51 -9.84 -19.71
CA ARG A 80 -4.77 -10.15 -20.96
C ARG A 80 -3.51 -9.29 -21.04
N LEU A 81 -2.53 -9.60 -20.20
CA LEU A 81 -1.24 -8.89 -20.18
C LEU A 81 -0.20 -9.58 -21.05
N ARG A 82 0.73 -8.79 -21.60
CA ARG A 82 1.94 -9.31 -22.24
C ARG A 82 3.09 -9.27 -21.23
N PRO A 83 3.57 -10.42 -20.74
CA PRO A 83 4.70 -10.45 -19.81
C PRO A 83 6.00 -10.02 -20.50
N ILE A 84 6.89 -9.38 -19.74
CA ILE A 84 8.30 -9.25 -20.11
C ILE A 84 9.06 -10.41 -19.46
N PRO A 85 9.54 -11.40 -20.24
CA PRO A 85 10.25 -12.54 -19.69
C PRO A 85 11.61 -12.12 -19.12
N LEU A 86 11.96 -12.64 -17.94
CA LEU A 86 13.25 -12.38 -17.30
C LEU A 86 14.14 -13.62 -17.34
N LEU A 87 13.82 -14.64 -16.52
CA LEU A 87 14.58 -15.88 -16.42
C LEU A 87 13.68 -17.08 -16.72
N ARG A 88 14.28 -18.14 -17.24
CA ARG A 88 13.62 -19.43 -17.51
C ARG A 88 14.40 -20.54 -16.82
N ARG A 89 13.74 -21.70 -16.67
CA ARG A 89 14.35 -22.90 -16.07
C ARG A 89 14.89 -22.64 -14.66
N LEU A 90 14.15 -21.88 -13.85
CA LEU A 90 14.47 -21.70 -12.45
C LEU A 90 14.09 -22.98 -11.69
N LYS A 91 15.08 -23.62 -11.06
CA LYS A 91 14.85 -24.77 -10.16
C LYS A 91 14.38 -24.32 -8.77
N GLN A 92 14.68 -23.07 -8.42
CA GLN A 92 14.29 -22.48 -7.14
C GLN A 92 14.05 -20.98 -7.32
N ILE A 93 12.99 -20.49 -6.67
CA ILE A 93 12.81 -19.08 -6.37
C ILE A 93 12.11 -18.97 -5.01
N THR A 94 12.70 -18.24 -4.07
CA THR A 94 12.13 -18.04 -2.74
C THR A 94 12.25 -16.59 -2.32
N TRP A 95 11.26 -16.16 -1.53
CA TRP A 95 11.14 -14.82 -0.99
C TRP A 95 11.17 -14.88 0.52
N ARG A 96 11.90 -13.96 1.15
CA ARG A 96 11.85 -13.76 2.59
C ARG A 96 11.75 -12.27 2.92
N PHE A 97 10.99 -11.96 3.96
CA PHE A 97 10.66 -10.62 4.40
C PHE A 97 11.16 -10.44 5.82
N TYR A 98 11.99 -9.43 6.06
CA TYR A 98 12.52 -9.18 7.39
C TYR A 98 11.48 -8.47 8.26
N ASP A 99 11.18 -9.01 9.44
CA ASP A 99 10.36 -8.36 10.45
C ASP A 99 11.28 -7.67 11.49
N PRO A 100 11.26 -6.33 11.58
CA PRO A 100 12.11 -5.61 12.53
C PRO A 100 11.69 -5.79 13.99
N ARG A 101 10.44 -6.20 14.27
CA ARG A 101 9.94 -6.41 15.64
C ARG A 101 10.46 -7.71 16.22
N SER A 102 10.37 -8.81 15.45
CA SER A 102 10.88 -10.11 15.88
C SER A 102 12.35 -10.33 15.52
N GLN A 103 12.93 -9.47 14.67
CA GLN A 103 14.28 -9.62 14.09
C GLN A 103 14.46 -10.93 13.29
N GLN A 104 13.38 -11.44 12.71
CA GLN A 104 13.38 -12.69 11.96
C GLN A 104 12.95 -12.50 10.51
N TRP A 105 13.45 -13.38 9.65
CA TRP A 105 13.02 -13.50 8.27
C TRP A 105 11.81 -14.42 8.17
N ARG A 106 10.74 -13.95 7.54
CA ARG A 106 9.50 -14.70 7.31
C ARG A 106 9.34 -15.00 5.82
N GLU A 107 8.74 -16.13 5.48
CA GLU A 107 8.46 -16.51 4.08
C GLU A 107 7.14 -15.92 3.56
N VAL A 108 6.27 -15.52 4.49
CA VAL A 108 4.96 -14.94 4.19
C VAL A 108 4.94 -13.49 4.65
N LEU A 109 4.41 -12.63 3.79
CA LEU A 109 4.06 -11.26 4.14
C LEU A 109 2.55 -11.22 4.40
N GLU A 110 2.16 -11.05 5.66
CA GLU A 110 0.74 -10.98 6.04
C GLU A 110 0.07 -9.76 5.42
N GLN A 111 -1.16 -9.94 4.93
CA GLN A 111 -1.95 -8.83 4.39
C GLN A 111 -2.20 -7.79 5.47
N GLY A 112 -1.90 -6.52 5.16
CA GLY A 112 -2.04 -5.41 6.11
C GLY A 112 -0.88 -5.28 7.11
N ALA A 113 0.13 -6.15 7.08
CA ALA A 113 1.34 -5.99 7.87
C ALA A 113 2.11 -4.71 7.48
N ALA A 114 2.95 -4.25 8.40
CA ALA A 114 3.90 -3.18 8.12
C ALA A 114 4.82 -3.59 6.95
N GLN A 115 5.19 -2.62 6.13
CA GLN A 115 6.07 -2.85 4.99
C GLN A 115 7.43 -3.37 5.47
N PRO A 116 7.92 -4.50 4.92
CA PRO A 116 9.19 -5.07 5.36
C PRO A 116 10.33 -4.16 4.91
N PRO A 117 11.25 -3.74 5.80
CA PRO A 117 12.36 -2.87 5.43
C PRO A 117 13.37 -3.58 4.52
N LEU A 118 13.43 -4.92 4.59
CA LEU A 118 14.29 -5.75 3.75
C LEU A 118 13.51 -6.89 3.11
N VAL A 119 13.79 -7.12 1.84
CA VAL A 119 13.26 -8.25 1.07
C VAL A 119 14.45 -9.04 0.52
N GLU A 120 14.44 -10.34 0.75
CA GLU A 120 15.43 -11.29 0.26
C GLU A 120 14.84 -12.12 -0.87
N LEU A 121 15.57 -12.22 -1.97
CA LEU A 121 15.33 -13.10 -3.10
C LEU A 121 16.45 -14.12 -3.16
N THR A 122 16.10 -15.40 -3.17
CA THR A 122 17.01 -16.47 -3.56
C THR A 122 16.50 -17.12 -4.83
N LEU A 123 17.35 -17.24 -5.84
CA LEU A 123 17.02 -17.89 -7.10
C LEU A 123 18.11 -18.88 -7.49
N ALA A 124 17.74 -19.97 -8.13
CA ALA A 124 18.69 -20.90 -8.70
C ALA A 124 18.21 -21.31 -10.09
N VAL A 125 19.12 -21.21 -11.06
CA VAL A 125 18.86 -21.63 -12.44
C VAL A 125 19.30 -23.09 -12.60
N ASP A 126 18.63 -23.82 -13.46
CA ASP A 126 19.07 -25.15 -13.88
C ASP A 126 20.48 -25.11 -14.49
N GLY A 127 21.33 -26.06 -14.10
CA GLY A 127 22.75 -26.09 -14.48
C GLY A 127 23.70 -25.24 -13.63
N ASP A 128 23.20 -24.26 -12.86
CA ASP A 128 24.05 -23.48 -11.95
C ASP A 128 24.40 -24.26 -10.68
N ALA A 129 25.66 -24.14 -10.24
CA ALA A 129 26.17 -24.84 -9.08
C ALA A 129 25.57 -24.34 -7.76
N GLU A 130 25.39 -23.02 -7.61
CA GLU A 130 24.93 -22.40 -6.37
C GLU A 130 23.77 -21.42 -6.59
N PRO A 131 22.80 -21.32 -5.66
CA PRO A 131 21.78 -20.30 -5.69
C PRO A 131 22.35 -18.89 -5.55
N ILE A 132 21.79 -17.95 -6.30
CA ILE A 132 22.05 -16.52 -6.17
C ILE A 132 21.11 -15.95 -5.10
N ARG A 133 21.68 -15.27 -4.11
CA ARG A 133 20.95 -14.58 -3.05
C ARG A 133 21.14 -13.07 -3.17
N SER A 134 20.07 -12.31 -3.05
CA SER A 134 20.07 -10.85 -3.09
C SER A 134 19.13 -10.27 -2.04
N VAL A 135 19.53 -9.17 -1.41
CA VAL A 135 18.74 -8.47 -0.39
C VAL A 135 18.54 -7.03 -0.83
N PHE A 136 17.29 -6.57 -0.80
CA PHE A 136 16.87 -5.25 -1.22
C PHE A 136 16.28 -4.47 -0.05
N TRP A 137 16.54 -3.17 -0.04
CA TRP A 137 15.95 -2.24 0.92
C TRP A 137 14.63 -1.69 0.37
N ALA A 138 13.59 -1.72 1.19
CA ALA A 138 12.32 -1.06 0.90
C ALA A 138 12.19 0.20 1.76
N PRO A 139 11.71 1.32 1.19
CA PRO A 139 11.52 2.55 1.95
C PRO A 139 10.47 2.34 3.04
N ILE A 140 10.81 2.75 4.26
CA ILE A 140 9.87 2.76 5.38
C ILE A 140 8.89 3.91 5.15
N ARG A 141 7.60 3.63 5.19
CA ARG A 141 6.60 4.69 5.21
C ARG A 141 6.61 5.36 6.58
N GLN A 142 6.87 6.65 6.59
CA GLN A 142 6.47 7.49 7.71
C GLN A 142 4.94 7.49 7.71
N GLN A 143 4.33 6.75 8.65
CA GLN A 143 2.94 6.98 8.95
C GLN A 143 2.86 8.40 9.49
N VAL A 144 2.21 9.31 8.75
CA VAL A 144 1.82 10.59 9.31
C VAL A 144 0.75 10.26 10.33
N GLU A 145 1.15 10.19 11.60
CA GLU A 145 0.22 10.18 12.70
C GLU A 145 -0.56 11.49 12.60
N ILE A 146 -1.82 11.39 12.18
CA ILE A 146 -2.72 12.53 12.25
C ILE A 146 -2.92 12.72 13.74
N GLU A 147 -2.12 13.61 14.33
CA GLU A 147 -2.29 14.07 15.69
C GLU A 147 -3.71 14.65 15.76
N THR A 148 -4.67 13.84 16.19
CA THR A 148 -6.00 14.31 16.56
C THR A 148 -5.79 15.16 17.79
N LYS A 149 -5.45 16.43 17.57
CA LYS A 149 -5.53 17.45 18.59
C LYS A 149 -6.94 17.30 19.20
N PRO A 150 -7.07 16.99 20.51
CA PRO A 150 -8.38 16.90 21.12
C PRO A 150 -9.12 18.21 20.84
N PRO A 151 -10.44 18.18 20.55
CA PRO A 151 -11.21 19.40 20.41
C PRO A 151 -10.94 20.24 21.65
N THR A 152 -10.35 21.40 21.43
CA THR A 152 -10.19 22.38 22.49
C THR A 152 -11.61 22.84 22.78
N ASN A 153 -12.21 22.33 23.85
CA ASN A 153 -13.45 22.86 24.41
C ASN A 153 -13.12 24.25 24.98
N ASP A 154 -12.95 25.23 24.09
CA ASP A 154 -12.95 26.64 24.44
C ASP A 154 -14.40 27.12 24.28
N PRO A 155 -15.12 27.43 25.38
CA PRO A 155 -16.51 27.87 25.31
C PRO A 155 -16.73 29.17 24.52
N ASN A 156 -15.65 29.86 24.13
CA ASN A 156 -15.68 31.11 23.38
C ASN A 156 -15.23 30.99 21.91
N ASP A 157 -15.06 29.79 21.35
CA ASP A 157 -14.77 29.66 19.92
C ASP A 157 -16.02 29.96 19.05
N PRO A 158 -16.03 31.05 18.25
CA PRO A 158 -17.16 31.38 17.38
C PRO A 158 -17.39 30.38 16.24
N ASN A 159 -16.48 29.41 16.02
CA ASN A 159 -16.60 28.36 14.99
C ASN A 159 -17.03 26.99 15.51
N SER A 160 -17.48 26.87 16.76
CA SER A 160 -18.02 25.60 17.27
C SER A 160 -19.29 25.17 16.49
N PRO A 161 -19.39 23.91 16.02
CA PRO A 161 -20.60 23.38 15.42
C PRO A 161 -21.76 23.46 16.41
N LYS A 162 -22.86 24.14 16.03
CA LYS A 162 -24.08 24.15 16.84
C LYS A 162 -24.66 22.73 16.89
N ASP A 163 -24.68 22.13 18.08
CA ASP A 163 -25.37 20.87 18.33
C ASP A 163 -26.89 21.07 18.13
N PRO A 164 -27.54 20.36 17.20
CA PRO A 164 -28.98 20.48 16.97
C PRO A 164 -29.86 19.90 18.09
N ASN A 165 -29.29 19.23 19.11
CA ASN A 165 -30.04 18.55 20.17
C ASN A 165 -29.87 19.15 21.58
N ALA A 166 -29.36 20.37 21.73
CA ALA A 166 -29.31 21.01 23.04
C ALA A 166 -30.73 21.31 23.58
N PRO A 167 -31.09 20.89 24.81
CA PRO A 167 -32.34 21.29 25.45
C PRO A 167 -32.39 22.80 25.61
N ASN A 168 -33.53 23.42 25.27
CA ASN A 168 -33.78 24.85 25.48
C ASN A 168 -33.45 25.23 26.93
N GLN A 169 -32.33 25.94 27.12
CA GLN A 169 -31.95 26.50 28.41
C GLN A 169 -32.94 27.63 28.73
N PRO A 170 -33.51 27.69 29.95
CA PRO A 170 -34.41 28.78 30.33
C PRO A 170 -33.68 30.14 30.28
N PRO A 171 -34.40 31.23 29.98
CA PRO A 171 -33.79 32.55 29.86
C PRO A 171 -33.16 32.99 31.19
N ASN A 172 -31.94 33.50 31.07
CA ASN A 172 -31.13 34.04 32.16
C ASN A 172 -31.80 35.32 32.73
N PRO A 173 -32.10 35.39 34.05
CA PRO A 173 -32.84 36.53 34.63
C PRO A 173 -32.05 37.84 34.77
N ASP A 174 -30.77 37.90 34.40
CA ASP A 174 -29.89 39.04 34.67
C ASP A 174 -29.63 40.00 33.50
N LYS A 175 -30.50 40.02 32.48
CA LYS A 175 -30.49 41.11 31.49
C LYS A 175 -31.56 42.15 31.84
N ILE A 176 -31.17 43.11 32.65
CA ILE A 176 -31.90 44.38 32.77
C ILE A 176 -31.50 45.22 31.56
N ASP A 177 -32.39 45.28 30.56
CA ASP A 177 -32.24 46.21 29.45
C ASP A 177 -32.40 47.66 29.96
N PRO A 178 -31.50 48.61 29.60
CA PRO A 178 -31.71 50.00 29.90
C PRO A 178 -32.89 50.55 29.08
N VAL A 179 -33.83 51.17 29.79
CA VAL A 179 -34.99 51.89 29.24
C VAL A 179 -34.52 53.04 28.34
N PRO A 180 -34.97 53.12 27.07
CA PRO A 180 -34.83 54.34 26.28
C PRO A 180 -35.93 55.33 26.68
N SER A 181 -35.54 56.52 27.16
CA SER A 181 -36.46 57.65 27.36
C SER A 181 -36.47 58.57 26.13
N PRO A 182 -37.60 59.26 25.87
CA PRO A 182 -38.09 59.50 24.52
C PRO A 182 -37.83 60.92 23.98
N ASP A 183 -37.81 60.99 22.65
CA ASP A 183 -38.18 62.10 21.76
C ASP A 183 -38.24 63.54 22.34
N GLN A 184 -37.33 64.38 21.86
CA GLN A 184 -37.62 65.80 21.65
C GLN A 184 -37.76 66.05 20.15
N LYS A 185 -39.01 66.25 19.70
CA LYS A 185 -39.35 66.93 18.45
C LYS A 185 -39.26 68.46 18.67
N PRO A 186 -39.08 69.26 17.60
CA PRO A 186 -38.63 70.66 17.65
C PRO A 186 -39.66 71.63 18.23
#